data_AF-A0A014M4E6-F1
#
_entry.id   AF-A0A014M4E6-F1
#
_cell.length_a   1.000
_cell.length_b   1.000
_cell.length_c   1.000
_cell.angle_alpha   90.00
_cell.angle_beta   90.00
_cell.angle_gamma   90.00
#
_symmetry.space_group_name_H-M   'P 1'
#
loop_
_entity.id
_entity.type
_entity.pdbx_description
1 polymer ?
#
loop_
_entity_poly.entity_id
_entity_poly.type
_entity_poly.pdbx_seq_one_letter_code
_entity_poly.pdbx_strand_id
1 'polypeptide(L)'
;MKKVVLLLAVITAIGAAHAEGETDDPAQSYIANLCTIVTQEKSSGSADSYIARLKTLTPPGDAASPQQEDTAFDEDEARTVVAAWMNLNEDQKKVARQSQQACQNATWDEYQSQD
;
A
#
# COMPACT_ATOMS: atom_id res chain seq x y z
N MET A 1 6.14 51.00 28.38
CA MET A 1 5.00 50.55 27.54
C MET A 1 5.51 50.13 26.17
N LYS A 2 4.85 49.12 25.56
CA LYS A 2 5.07 48.51 24.22
C LYS A 2 6.30 47.58 24.13
N LYS A 3 6.17 46.28 24.39
CA LYS A 3 5.43 45.18 23.69
C LYS A 3 6.41 44.42 22.78
N VAL A 4 6.85 43.27 23.31
CA VAL A 4 7.64 42.25 22.63
C VAL A 4 6.88 41.78 21.39
N VAL A 5 7.61 41.73 20.27
CA VAL A 5 7.20 41.23 18.97
C VAL A 5 7.04 39.71 19.06
N LEU A 6 5.85 39.21 18.77
CA LEU A 6 5.61 37.81 18.40
C LEU A 6 4.91 37.83 17.04
N LEU A 7 5.73 37.73 15.99
CA LEU A 7 5.29 37.35 14.66
C LEU A 7 4.93 35.86 14.73
N LEU A 8 3.64 35.57 14.86
CA LEU A 8 3.11 34.24 14.66
C LEU A 8 3.27 33.88 13.18
N ALA A 9 4.10 32.87 12.93
CA ALA A 9 4.23 32.24 11.63
C ALA A 9 2.86 31.72 11.19
N VAL A 10 2.37 32.26 10.08
CA VAL A 10 1.25 31.68 9.35
C VAL A 10 1.78 30.37 8.78
N ILE A 11 1.37 29.25 9.37
CA ILE A 11 1.52 27.95 8.72
C ILE A 11 0.56 28.01 7.53
N THR A 12 1.14 28.26 6.37
CA THR A 12 0.48 28.09 5.09
C THR A 12 0.12 26.61 4.99
N ALA A 13 -1.16 26.29 5.18
CA ALA A 13 -1.72 25.02 4.74
C ALA A 13 -1.63 25.00 3.21
N ILE A 14 -0.48 24.57 2.70
CA ILE A 14 -0.25 24.30 1.28
C ILE A 14 -0.43 22.80 1.12
N GLY A 15 -1.42 22.43 0.31
CA GLY A 15 -1.39 21.22 -0.47
C GLY A 15 -1.77 19.93 0.27
N ALA A 16 -3.07 19.71 0.43
CA ALA A 16 -3.61 18.38 0.13
C ALA A 16 -4.16 18.40 -1.31
N ALA A 17 -3.34 18.86 -2.25
CA ALA A 17 -3.52 18.53 -3.66
C ALA A 17 -2.80 17.19 -3.87
N HIS A 18 -3.42 16.10 -3.44
CA HIS A 18 -2.99 14.77 -3.87
C HIS A 18 -3.64 14.53 -5.24
N ALA A 19 -3.12 15.22 -6.25
CA ALA A 19 -3.50 15.05 -7.64
C ALA A 19 -2.34 15.54 -8.51
N GLU A 20 -1.19 14.90 -8.35
CA GLU A 20 -0.09 15.03 -9.30
C GLU A 20 0.78 13.77 -9.24
N GLY A 21 0.75 13.01 -10.33
CA GLY A 21 1.64 11.87 -10.55
C GLY A 21 1.00 10.52 -10.24
N GLU A 22 0.13 10.05 -11.11
CA GLU A 22 -0.08 8.61 -11.33
C GLU A 22 1.21 8.04 -11.95
N THR A 23 2.31 8.08 -11.20
CA THR A 23 3.28 6.99 -11.27
C THR A 23 2.52 5.83 -10.68
N ASP A 24 1.95 4.98 -11.54
CA ASP A 24 1.36 3.71 -11.18
C ASP A 24 2.50 2.86 -10.60
N ASP A 25 2.82 3.12 -9.34
CA ASP A 25 3.83 2.38 -8.61
C ASP A 25 3.23 0.98 -8.44
N PRO A 26 3.84 -0.05 -9.03
CA PRO A 26 3.24 -1.37 -9.11
C PRO A 26 2.95 -1.92 -7.70
N ALA A 27 3.70 -1.50 -6.68
CA ALA A 27 3.49 -1.87 -5.30
C ALA A 27 2.12 -1.41 -4.77
N GLN A 28 1.61 -0.24 -5.18
CA GLN A 28 0.32 0.27 -4.69
C GLN A 28 -0.84 -0.67 -5.05
N SER A 29 -0.85 -1.24 -6.26
CA SER A 29 -1.86 -2.21 -6.69
C SER A 29 -1.76 -3.52 -5.89
N TYR A 30 -0.54 -4.02 -5.67
CA TYR A 30 -0.34 -5.21 -4.83
C TYR A 30 -0.71 -4.97 -3.37
N ILE A 31 -0.40 -3.80 -2.80
CA ILE A 31 -0.76 -3.41 -1.44
C ILE A 31 -2.29 -3.31 -1.31
N ALA A 32 -2.97 -2.68 -2.28
CA ALA A 32 -4.43 -2.61 -2.27
C ALA A 32 -5.07 -4.01 -2.29
N ASN A 33 -4.60 -4.90 -3.17
CA ASN A 33 -5.09 -6.28 -3.27
C ASN A 33 -4.78 -7.11 -2.00
N LEU A 34 -3.57 -6.97 -1.44
CA LEU A 34 -3.19 -7.61 -0.18
C LEU A 34 -4.07 -7.13 0.96
N CYS A 35 -4.38 -5.83 1.01
CA CYS A 35 -5.23 -5.26 2.04
C CYS A 35 -6.69 -5.70 1.93
N THR A 36 -7.22 -5.91 0.72
CA THR A 36 -8.51 -6.58 0.53
C THR A 36 -8.48 -8.02 1.08
N ILE A 37 -7.37 -8.72 0.91
CA ILE A 37 -7.18 -10.09 1.41
C ILE A 37 -7.14 -10.13 2.95
N VAL A 38 -6.27 -9.35 3.59
CA VAL A 38 -5.98 -9.48 5.04
C VAL A 38 -7.04 -8.84 5.93
N THR A 39 -7.84 -7.90 5.42
CA THR A 39 -8.97 -7.32 6.17
C THR A 39 -10.19 -8.23 6.22
N GLN A 40 -10.29 -9.19 5.30
CA GLN A 40 -11.41 -10.15 5.23
C GLN A 40 -11.08 -11.51 5.85
N GLU A 41 -9.81 -11.81 6.10
CA GLU A 41 -9.40 -13.10 6.67
C GLU A 41 -9.61 -13.17 8.18
N LYS A 42 -9.92 -14.37 8.68
CA LYS A 42 -10.13 -14.63 10.12
C LYS A 42 -8.82 -14.93 10.87
N SER A 43 -7.76 -15.27 10.14
CA SER A 43 -6.47 -15.69 10.68
C SER A 43 -5.36 -15.30 9.72
N SER A 44 -4.17 -15.01 10.24
CA SER A 44 -2.99 -14.71 9.42
C SER A 44 -2.60 -15.88 8.52
N GLY A 45 -2.32 -15.58 7.26
CA GLY A 45 -1.71 -16.48 6.29
C GLY A 45 -0.19 -16.43 6.31
N SER A 46 0.45 -17.30 5.53
CA SER A 46 1.89 -17.25 5.25
C SER A 46 2.18 -16.32 4.07
N ALA A 47 3.44 -15.90 3.93
CA ALA A 47 3.91 -15.11 2.79
C ALA A 47 3.55 -15.78 1.44
N ASP A 48 3.87 -17.07 1.29
CA ASP A 48 3.55 -17.85 0.08
C ASP A 48 2.04 -17.89 -0.21
N SER A 49 1.22 -18.00 0.84
CA SER A 49 -0.25 -17.97 0.73
C SER A 49 -0.73 -16.64 0.14
N TYR A 50 -0.15 -15.52 0.60
CA TYR A 50 -0.53 -14.20 0.10
C TYR A 50 -0.08 -13.98 -1.34
N ILE A 51 1.16 -14.36 -1.69
CA ILE A 51 1.68 -14.26 -3.06
C ILE A 51 0.80 -15.07 -4.02
N ALA A 52 0.45 -16.31 -3.65
CA ALA A 52 -0.43 -17.15 -4.47
C ALA A 52 -1.79 -16.49 -4.69
N ARG A 53 -2.38 -15.87 -3.67
CA ARG A 53 -3.66 -15.16 -3.78
C ARG A 53 -3.55 -13.90 -4.64
N LEU A 54 -2.49 -13.11 -4.50
CA LEU A 54 -2.23 -11.96 -5.36
C LEU A 54 -2.14 -12.38 -6.84
N LYS A 55 -1.44 -13.47 -7.13
CA LYS A 55 -1.34 -14.04 -8.48
C LYS A 55 -2.69 -14.45 -9.07
N THR A 56 -3.65 -14.89 -8.24
CA THR A 56 -5.02 -15.18 -8.71
C THR A 56 -5.86 -13.94 -9.02
N LEU A 57 -5.47 -12.77 -8.48
CA LEU A 57 -6.15 -11.49 -8.71
C LEU A 57 -5.61 -10.76 -9.96
N THR A 58 -4.42 -11.13 -10.43
CA THR A 58 -3.83 -10.66 -11.69
C THR A 58 -4.01 -11.74 -12.76
N PRO A 59 -5.16 -11.80 -13.47
CA PRO A 59 -5.33 -12.77 -14.54
C PRO A 59 -4.33 -12.48 -15.67
N PRO A 60 -3.75 -13.52 -16.31
CA PRO A 60 -2.92 -13.31 -17.49
C PRO A 60 -3.74 -12.57 -18.55
N GLY A 61 -3.13 -11.59 -19.21
CA GLY A 61 -3.79 -10.82 -20.25
C GLY A 61 -4.32 -11.73 -21.35
N ASP A 62 -5.63 -11.74 -21.58
CA ASP A 62 -6.20 -12.38 -22.76
C ASP A 62 -5.70 -11.62 -23.99
N ALA A 63 -4.92 -12.30 -24.85
CA ALA A 63 -4.37 -11.77 -26.11
C ALA A 63 -5.43 -11.27 -27.10
N ALA A 64 -6.72 -11.35 -26.76
CA ALA A 64 -7.85 -10.87 -27.55
C ALA A 64 -8.14 -9.36 -27.37
N SER A 65 -7.54 -8.70 -26.38
CA SER A 65 -7.74 -7.27 -26.12
C SER A 65 -6.45 -6.47 -26.31
N PRO A 66 -6.26 -5.77 -27.44
CA PRO A 66 -5.06 -4.97 -27.71
C PRO A 66 -4.91 -3.72 -26.82
N GLN A 67 -5.84 -3.49 -25.89
CA GLN A 67 -5.78 -2.42 -24.87
C GLN A 67 -5.50 -2.94 -23.46
N GLN A 68 -5.38 -4.26 -23.27
CA GLN A 68 -4.93 -4.83 -22.02
C GLN A 68 -3.45 -5.13 -22.21
N GLU A 69 -2.61 -4.13 -21.93
CA GLU A 69 -1.17 -4.36 -21.82
C GLU A 69 -0.96 -5.57 -20.91
N ASP A 70 -0.12 -6.50 -21.36
CA ASP A 70 0.22 -7.74 -20.68
C ASP A 70 0.99 -7.37 -19.40
N THR A 71 0.27 -6.91 -18.37
CA THR A 71 0.84 -6.68 -17.04
C THR A 71 0.97 -8.04 -16.39
N ALA A 72 1.96 -8.79 -16.87
CA ALA A 72 2.40 -10.02 -16.26
C ALA A 72 2.59 -9.79 -14.76
N PHE A 73 2.15 -10.75 -13.96
CA PHE A 73 2.31 -10.69 -12.52
C PHE A 73 3.81 -10.58 -12.15
N ASP A 74 4.18 -9.45 -11.57
CA ASP A 74 5.51 -9.18 -11.03
C ASP A 74 5.63 -9.86 -9.66
N GLU A 75 6.22 -11.05 -9.66
CA GLU A 75 6.35 -11.86 -8.46
C GLU A 75 7.37 -11.29 -7.46
N ASP A 76 8.36 -10.54 -7.93
CA ASP A 76 9.37 -9.94 -7.06
C ASP A 76 8.78 -8.73 -6.33
N GLU A 77 8.04 -7.87 -7.03
CA GLU A 77 7.31 -6.76 -6.40
C GLU A 77 6.27 -7.27 -5.40
N ALA A 78 5.47 -8.29 -5.77
CA ALA A 78 4.51 -8.90 -4.87
C ALA A 78 5.16 -9.50 -3.62
N ARG A 79 6.38 -10.06 -3.74
CA ARG A 79 7.15 -10.57 -2.60
C ARG A 79 7.61 -9.44 -1.68
N THR A 80 8.07 -8.31 -2.21
CA THR A 80 8.47 -7.14 -1.41
C THR A 80 7.29 -6.57 -0.63
N VAL A 81 6.13 -6.40 -1.28
CA VAL A 81 4.89 -5.97 -0.62
C VAL A 81 4.45 -6.95 0.48
N VAL A 82 4.50 -8.26 0.21
CA VAL A 82 4.15 -9.26 1.22
C VAL A 82 5.17 -9.27 2.35
N ALA A 83 6.46 -9.08 2.09
CA ALA A 83 7.49 -8.95 3.12
C ALA A 83 7.21 -7.75 4.04
N ALA A 84 6.81 -6.60 3.47
CA ALA A 84 6.40 -5.43 4.25
C ALA A 84 5.26 -5.76 5.22
N TRP A 85 4.19 -6.40 4.72
CA TRP A 85 3.10 -6.86 5.60
C TRP A 85 3.59 -7.84 6.67
N MET A 86 4.47 -8.78 6.31
CA MET A 86 4.94 -9.81 7.22
C MET A 86 5.86 -9.27 8.31
N ASN A 87 6.61 -8.20 8.05
CA ASN A 87 7.48 -7.52 9.01
C ASN A 87 6.72 -6.72 10.07
N LEU A 88 5.48 -6.32 9.79
CA LEU A 88 4.63 -5.72 10.82
C LEU A 88 4.48 -6.67 12.01
N ASN A 89 4.64 -6.15 13.21
CA ASN A 89 4.38 -6.91 14.42
C ASN A 89 2.87 -7.18 14.60
N GLU A 90 2.52 -8.08 15.51
CA GLU A 90 1.12 -8.52 15.68
C GLU A 90 0.17 -7.39 16.09
N ASP A 91 0.63 -6.41 16.88
CA ASP A 91 -0.18 -5.26 17.26
C ASP A 91 -0.42 -4.32 16.07
N GLN A 92 0.60 -4.07 15.25
CA GLN A 92 0.47 -3.32 14.00
C GLN A 92 -0.50 -4.02 13.05
N LYS A 93 -0.36 -5.33 12.85
CA LYS A 93 -1.28 -6.13 12.01
C LYS A 93 -2.72 -6.06 12.53
N LYS A 94 -2.92 -6.09 13.85
CA LYS A 94 -4.26 -6.00 14.45
C LYS A 94 -4.93 -4.65 14.18
N VAL A 95 -4.18 -3.55 14.22
CA VAL A 95 -4.67 -2.20 13.88
C VAL A 95 -4.90 -2.10 12.36
N ALA A 96 -3.94 -2.56 11.56
CA ALA A 96 -4.00 -2.54 10.11
C ALA A 96 -5.23 -3.29 9.56
N ARG A 97 -5.61 -4.42 10.16
CA ARG A 97 -6.79 -5.20 9.75
C ARG A 97 -8.14 -4.54 10.05
N GLN A 98 -8.19 -3.45 10.81
CA GLN A 98 -9.45 -2.76 11.13
C GLN A 98 -10.08 -2.07 9.92
N SER A 99 -9.28 -1.67 8.93
CA SER A 99 -9.78 -1.05 7.71
C SER A 99 -8.80 -1.18 6.56
N GLN A 100 -9.31 -1.08 5.34
CA GLN A 100 -8.49 -1.10 4.14
C GLN A 100 -7.45 0.04 4.14
N GLN A 101 -7.81 1.23 4.61
CA GLN A 101 -6.88 2.37 4.70
C GLN A 101 -5.79 2.15 5.75
N ALA A 102 -6.12 1.60 6.93
CA ALA A 102 -5.13 1.31 7.97
C ALA A 102 -4.11 0.28 7.50
N CYS A 103 -4.56 -0.74 6.76
CA CYS A 103 -3.68 -1.72 6.16
C CYS A 103 -2.75 -1.11 5.10
N GLN A 104 -3.29 -0.31 4.18
CA GLN A 104 -2.50 0.28 3.10
C GLN A 104 -1.42 1.19 3.68
N ASN A 105 -1.76 2.06 4.64
CA ASN A 105 -0.78 2.94 5.28
C ASN A 105 0.32 2.14 5.99
N ALA A 106 -0.05 1.17 6.84
CA ALA A 106 0.94 0.40 7.60
C ALA A 106 1.87 -0.42 6.68
N THR A 107 1.31 -1.01 5.61
CA THR A 107 2.09 -1.80 4.66
C THR A 107 2.96 -0.90 3.79
N TRP A 108 2.46 0.26 3.37
CA TRP A 108 3.22 1.25 2.60
C TRP A 108 4.38 1.83 3.40
N ASP A 109 4.15 2.19 4.66
CA ASP A 109 5.19 2.73 5.56
C ASP A 109 6.33 1.72 5.75
N GLU A 110 6.01 0.44 5.90
CA GLU A 110 7.02 -0.63 6.01
C GLU A 110 7.64 -1.01 4.66
N TYR A 111 6.90 -0.89 3.56
CA TYR A 111 7.45 -1.08 2.21
C TYR A 111 8.53 -0.03 1.92
N GLN A 112 8.24 1.24 2.20
CA GLN A 112 9.18 2.36 2.02
C GLN A 112 10.38 2.33 2.98
N SER A 113 10.33 1.56 4.07
CA SER A 113 11.46 1.42 5.01
C SER A 113 12.49 0.37 4.58
N GLN A 114 12.14 -0.46 3.59
CA GLN A 114 12.97 -1.55 3.07
C GLN A 114 13.82 -1.16 1.86
N ASP A 115 13.51 -0.02 1.23
CA ASP A 115 14.25 0.60 0.11
C ASP A 115 15.31 1.61 0.63
#